data_AF-A0A016WIC8-F1
#
_entry.id   AF-A0A016WIC8-F1
#
_cell.length_a   1.000
_cell.length_b   1.000
_cell.length_c   1.000
_cell.angle_alpha   90.00
_cell.angle_beta   90.00
_cell.angle_gamma   90.00
#
_symmetry.space_group_name_H-M   'P 1'
#
loop_
_entity.id
_entity.type
_entity.pdbx_description
1 polymer ?
#
loop_
_entity_poly.entity_id
_entity_poly.type
_entity_poly.pdbx_seq_one_letter_code
_entity_poly.pdbx_strand_id
1 'polypeptide(L)'
;MTRPRRDQGLSMLYDVDNGNKMTYQTTSKETYRGGTGDRFSMTRPKDYYEKSSDPLQGTTINRETYKGGTGERFSMSRPKDHYDKSSDPLEGTTINRETYKGGAGERFAMARPKDQYDKSSDPLEGTTINRETYKGGAGERFAMARPKDQYDKSSDPLEGTTIN
;
A
#
# COMPACT_ATOMS: atom_id res chain seq x y z
N MET A 1 92.26 -66.16 115.96
CA MET A 1 91.30 -65.05 115.78
C MET A 1 89.90 -65.64 115.60
N THR A 2 89.04 -65.34 116.55
CA THR A 2 87.60 -65.63 116.57
C THR A 2 86.88 -64.92 115.43
N ARG A 3 85.90 -65.60 114.79
CA ARG A 3 84.62 -64.97 114.43
C ARG A 3 83.49 -65.96 114.72
N PRO A 4 82.40 -65.51 115.38
CA PRO A 4 81.36 -66.39 115.92
C PRO A 4 80.43 -66.92 114.83
N ARG A 5 79.80 -68.07 115.15
CA ARG A 5 78.76 -68.74 114.36
C ARG A 5 77.62 -67.78 114.01
N ARG A 6 77.14 -67.84 112.76
CA ARG A 6 75.72 -67.60 112.46
C ARG A 6 75.08 -68.96 112.28
N ASP A 7 74.23 -69.33 113.22
CA ASP A 7 73.25 -70.39 113.04
C ASP A 7 72.45 -70.08 111.77
N GLN A 8 72.73 -70.83 110.71
CA GLN A 8 71.79 -70.99 109.60
C GLN A 8 70.68 -71.86 110.18
N GLY A 9 69.66 -71.22 110.76
CA GLY A 9 68.56 -71.85 111.50
C GLY A 9 67.88 -72.95 110.70
N LEU A 10 68.41 -74.16 110.82
CA LEU A 10 67.78 -75.42 110.46
C LEU A 10 66.85 -75.78 111.61
N SER A 11 65.55 -75.54 111.47
CA SER A 11 64.56 -75.98 112.44
C SER A 11 64.33 -77.50 112.27
N MET A 12 64.75 -78.27 113.28
CA MET A 12 64.48 -79.71 113.38
C MET A 12 63.20 -79.92 114.19
N LEU A 13 62.12 -80.44 113.58
CA LEU A 13 61.02 -81.05 114.33
C LEU A 13 61.36 -82.54 114.51
N TYR A 14 61.47 -83.00 115.75
CA TYR A 14 61.61 -84.41 116.10
C TYR A 14 60.22 -85.01 116.34
N ASP A 15 59.85 -86.06 115.61
CA ASP A 15 58.79 -86.98 116.01
C ASP A 15 59.44 -88.34 116.33
N VAL A 16 59.21 -88.83 117.55
CA VAL A 16 59.99 -89.93 118.17
C VAL A 16 59.53 -91.33 117.77
N ASP A 17 58.43 -91.50 117.03
CA ASP A 17 57.74 -92.80 117.00
C ASP A 17 57.50 -93.50 115.66
N ASN A 18 57.88 -92.97 114.48
CA ASN A 18 57.59 -93.70 113.24
C ASN A 18 58.61 -93.48 112.13
N GLY A 19 59.15 -94.58 111.58
CA GLY A 19 60.19 -94.65 110.55
C GLY A 19 59.84 -93.97 109.23
N ASN A 20 59.87 -92.64 109.21
CA ASN A 20 59.65 -91.80 108.04
C ASN A 20 60.83 -90.83 107.86
N LYS A 21 61.25 -90.63 106.60
CA LYS A 21 62.44 -89.87 106.21
C LYS A 21 62.40 -88.42 106.73
N MET A 22 63.45 -88.02 107.46
CA MET A 22 63.68 -86.64 107.92
C MET A 22 63.94 -85.70 106.73
N THR A 23 63.13 -84.66 106.55
CA THR A 23 63.36 -83.62 105.53
C THR A 23 63.79 -82.30 106.19
N TYR A 24 64.96 -81.78 105.81
CA TYR A 24 65.46 -80.47 106.24
C TYR A 24 65.00 -79.38 105.27
N GLN A 25 64.45 -78.27 105.77
CA GLN A 25 64.17 -77.07 104.97
C GLN A 25 64.79 -75.86 105.68
N THR A 26 65.30 -74.90 104.91
CA THR A 26 65.82 -73.64 105.44
C THR A 26 64.70 -72.62 105.56
N THR A 27 64.78 -71.72 106.54
CA THR A 27 63.82 -70.60 106.72
C THR A 27 63.66 -69.76 105.46
N SER A 28 64.72 -69.60 104.67
CA SER A 28 64.68 -68.95 103.36
C SER A 28 63.68 -69.61 102.39
N LYS A 29 63.65 -70.94 102.35
CA LYS A 29 62.72 -71.68 101.48
C LYS A 29 61.27 -71.62 101.97
N GLU A 30 61.04 -71.39 103.26
CA GLU A 30 59.71 -71.13 103.79
C GLU A 30 59.23 -69.71 103.51
N THR A 31 60.13 -68.73 103.64
CA THR A 31 59.79 -67.29 103.49
C THR A 31 59.72 -66.82 102.04
N TYR A 32 60.48 -67.43 101.14
CA TYR A 32 60.47 -67.08 99.71
C TYR A 32 59.78 -68.17 98.89
N ARG A 33 58.47 -68.33 99.10
CA ARG A 33 57.59 -69.10 98.20
C ARG A 33 57.02 -68.14 97.16
N GLY A 34 57.13 -68.50 95.88
CA GLY A 34 56.60 -67.67 94.80
C GLY A 34 55.09 -67.46 94.92
N GLY A 35 54.65 -66.21 95.01
CA GLY A 35 53.24 -65.83 94.92
C GLY A 35 52.92 -65.33 93.52
N THR A 36 51.75 -65.68 93.00
CA THR A 36 51.19 -65.06 91.79
C THR A 36 50.63 -63.68 92.13
N GLY A 37 51.20 -62.62 91.54
CA GLY A 37 50.69 -61.25 91.69
C GLY A 37 49.41 -61.00 90.88
N ASP A 38 48.53 -60.16 91.40
CA ASP A 38 47.27 -59.78 90.73
C ASP A 38 47.52 -59.05 89.41
N ARG A 39 46.72 -59.37 88.39
CA ARG A 39 46.79 -58.70 87.08
C ARG A 39 45.83 -57.51 87.05
N PHE A 40 46.38 -56.30 86.95
CA PHE A 40 45.58 -55.10 86.66
C PHE A 40 45.12 -55.10 85.19
N SER A 41 43.82 -54.89 84.96
CA SER A 41 43.26 -54.75 83.61
C SER A 41 43.39 -53.31 83.11
N MET A 42 44.02 -53.11 81.95
CA MET A 42 44.09 -51.81 81.28
C MET A 42 42.94 -51.68 80.28
N THR A 43 42.08 -50.66 80.42
CA THR A 43 41.06 -50.32 79.41
C THR A 43 41.63 -49.32 78.40
N ARG A 44 41.52 -49.64 77.11
CA ARG A 44 41.99 -48.77 76.02
C ARG A 44 40.98 -47.63 75.77
N PRO A 45 41.42 -46.36 75.64
CA PRO A 45 40.51 -45.26 75.29
C PRO A 45 39.85 -45.50 73.92
N LYS A 46 38.60 -45.04 73.76
CA LYS A 46 37.92 -45.06 72.46
C LYS A 46 38.48 -43.95 71.58
N ASP A 47 38.93 -44.31 70.38
CA ASP A 47 39.34 -43.36 69.36
C ASP A 47 38.09 -42.66 68.78
N TYR A 48 37.95 -41.35 69.02
CA TYR A 48 36.93 -40.53 68.37
C TYR A 48 37.58 -39.77 67.21
N TYR A 49 37.10 -40.02 65.99
CA TYR A 49 37.46 -39.24 64.81
C TYR A 49 36.23 -38.53 64.28
N GLU A 50 36.29 -37.20 64.25
CA GLU A 50 35.21 -36.35 63.72
C GLU A 50 35.63 -35.85 62.32
N LYS A 51 34.87 -36.28 61.30
CA LYS A 51 35.15 -35.90 59.90
C LYS A 51 34.47 -34.56 59.62
N SER A 52 35.21 -33.55 59.17
CA SER A 52 34.62 -32.28 58.74
C SER A 52 33.59 -32.53 57.63
N SER A 53 32.42 -31.92 57.79
CA SER A 53 31.29 -31.95 56.84
C SER A 53 31.14 -30.64 56.07
N ASP A 54 32.12 -29.75 56.13
CA ASP A 54 31.99 -28.43 55.52
C ASP A 54 31.95 -28.56 53.99
N PRO A 55 30.96 -27.90 53.32
CA PRO A 55 30.87 -27.95 51.87
C PRO A 55 32.06 -27.23 51.24
N LEU A 56 32.69 -27.89 50.26
CA LEU A 56 33.81 -27.32 49.53
C LEU A 56 33.29 -26.29 48.52
N GLN A 57 33.63 -25.01 48.70
CA GLN A 57 33.32 -23.94 47.75
C GLN A 57 34.22 -24.09 46.51
N GLY A 58 33.73 -24.83 45.51
CA GLY A 58 34.50 -25.26 44.34
C GLY A 58 34.20 -24.44 43.08
N THR A 59 34.51 -23.14 43.07
CA THR A 59 34.46 -22.32 41.85
C THR A 59 35.84 -21.76 41.53
N THR A 60 36.23 -21.80 40.27
CA THR A 60 37.48 -21.18 39.80
C THR A 60 37.20 -19.74 39.39
N ILE A 61 38.21 -18.89 39.54
CA ILE A 61 38.13 -17.47 39.13
C ILE A 61 37.64 -17.35 37.68
N ASN A 62 38.15 -18.19 36.77
CA ASN A 62 37.72 -18.18 35.37
C ASN A 62 36.22 -18.45 35.18
N ARG A 63 35.63 -19.38 35.96
CA ARG A 63 34.20 -19.70 35.89
C ARG A 63 33.34 -18.55 36.40
N GLU A 64 33.85 -17.77 37.35
CA GLU A 64 33.13 -16.61 37.89
C GLU A 64 33.26 -15.38 37.00
N THR A 65 34.45 -15.14 36.47
CA THR A 65 34.77 -13.94 35.68
C THR A 65 34.23 -14.00 34.25
N TYR A 66 34.26 -15.17 33.61
CA TYR A 66 33.85 -15.31 32.20
C TYR A 66 32.50 -16.01 32.09
N LYS A 67 31.45 -15.36 32.61
CA LYS A 67 30.07 -15.77 32.36
C LYS A 67 29.61 -15.15 31.04
N GLY A 68 28.96 -15.94 30.19
CA GLY A 68 28.42 -15.44 28.92
C GLY A 68 27.45 -14.27 29.16
N GLY A 69 27.63 -13.17 28.43
CA GLY A 69 26.73 -12.03 28.42
C GLY A 69 25.98 -11.95 27.09
N THR A 70 24.74 -11.47 27.11
CA THR A 70 24.02 -11.10 25.90
C THR A 70 24.50 -9.72 25.43
N GLY A 71 25.08 -9.63 24.23
CA GLY A 71 25.49 -8.36 23.64
C GLY A 71 24.28 -7.44 23.38
N GLU A 72 24.49 -6.14 23.58
CA GLU A 72 23.47 -5.12 23.34
C GLU A 72 23.11 -5.05 21.84
N ARG A 73 21.81 -4.97 21.53
CA ARG A 73 21.34 -4.74 20.15
C ARG A 73 21.22 -3.23 19.93
N PHE A 74 22.16 -2.67 19.20
CA PHE A 74 22.06 -1.28 18.76
C PHE A 74 20.91 -1.13 17.74
N SER A 75 20.09 -0.10 17.92
CA SER A 75 19.06 0.26 16.94
C SER A 75 19.71 0.77 15.66
N MET A 76 19.54 0.06 14.54
CA MET A 76 19.89 0.59 13.22
C MET A 76 18.87 1.67 12.83
N SER A 77 19.29 2.93 12.79
CA SER A 77 18.58 3.95 12.02
C SER A 77 18.90 3.74 10.55
N ARG A 78 17.98 3.14 9.80
CA ARG A 78 18.09 3.16 8.33
C ARG A 78 18.03 4.61 7.86
N PRO A 79 18.98 5.07 7.02
CA PRO A 79 18.81 6.34 6.31
C PRO A 79 17.45 6.30 5.62
N LYS A 80 16.68 7.39 5.75
CA LYS A 80 15.47 7.52 4.93
C LYS A 80 15.91 7.54 3.47
N ASP A 81 15.33 6.67 2.66
CA ASP A 81 15.47 6.71 1.20
C ASP A 81 14.83 8.02 0.71
N HIS A 82 15.62 9.07 0.62
CA HIS A 82 15.20 10.34 0.05
C HIS A 82 15.40 10.28 -1.46
N TYR A 83 14.32 9.97 -2.17
CA TYR A 83 14.26 10.14 -3.62
C TYR A 83 13.48 11.43 -3.93
N ASP A 84 14.20 12.45 -4.37
CA ASP A 84 13.61 13.70 -4.83
C ASP A 84 13.09 13.51 -6.27
N LYS A 85 11.78 13.33 -6.40
CA LYS A 85 11.10 13.37 -7.70
C LYS A 85 11.05 14.82 -8.17
N SER A 86 11.48 15.10 -9.39
CA SER A 86 11.17 16.37 -10.03
C SER A 86 9.66 16.58 -10.06
N SER A 87 9.22 17.74 -9.57
CA SER A 87 7.85 18.22 -9.64
C SER A 87 7.57 18.99 -10.92
N ASP A 88 8.59 19.19 -11.76
CA ASP A 88 8.47 20.05 -12.92
C ASP A 88 7.62 19.35 -13.99
N PRO A 89 6.65 20.06 -14.58
CA PRO A 89 5.88 19.52 -15.69
C PRO A 89 6.80 19.26 -16.89
N LEU A 90 6.63 18.10 -17.52
CA LEU A 90 7.29 17.77 -18.78
C LEU A 90 6.60 18.54 -19.92
N GLU A 91 7.28 19.56 -20.44
CA GLU A 91 6.94 20.22 -21.70
C GLU A 91 7.24 19.23 -22.85
N GLY A 92 6.20 18.54 -23.33
CA GLY A 92 6.33 17.49 -24.33
C GLY A 92 5.37 17.66 -25.50
N THR A 93 5.74 18.47 -26.48
CA THR A 93 5.05 18.58 -27.78
C THR A 93 5.94 18.04 -28.88
N THR A 94 5.37 17.28 -29.82
CA THR A 94 6.13 16.83 -31.00
C THR A 94 6.08 17.91 -32.07
N ILE A 95 7.13 18.00 -32.88
CA ILE A 95 7.20 18.94 -34.02
C ILE A 95 5.93 18.83 -34.87
N ASN A 96 5.48 17.62 -35.22
CA ASN A 96 4.25 17.42 -35.99
C ASN A 96 3.01 18.03 -35.33
N ARG A 97 2.87 17.93 -34.00
CA ARG A 97 1.73 18.51 -33.27
C ARG A 97 1.76 20.04 -33.29
N GLU A 98 2.95 20.63 -33.35
CA GLU A 98 3.11 22.09 -33.45
C GLU A 98 2.96 22.60 -34.87
N THR A 99 3.50 21.89 -35.85
CA THR A 99 3.53 22.29 -37.26
C THR A 99 2.16 22.13 -37.93
N TYR A 100 1.41 21.07 -37.61
CA TYR A 100 0.14 20.77 -38.26
C TYR A 100 -1.06 21.07 -37.35
N LYS A 101 -1.15 22.31 -36.87
CA LYS A 101 -2.38 22.80 -36.24
C LYS A 101 -3.36 23.14 -37.36
N GLY A 102 -4.48 22.42 -37.42
CA GLY A 102 -5.50 22.65 -38.45
C GLY A 102 -5.88 24.13 -38.54
N GLY A 103 -5.90 24.68 -39.75
CA GLY A 103 -6.34 26.06 -40.03
C GLY A 103 -7.70 26.06 -40.72
N ALA A 104 -8.51 27.09 -40.45
CA ALA A 104 -9.71 27.33 -41.25
C ALA A 104 -9.29 27.82 -42.64
N GLY A 105 -9.61 27.06 -43.68
CA GLY A 105 -9.37 27.48 -45.06
C GLY A 105 -10.24 28.67 -45.45
N GLU A 106 -9.69 29.59 -46.26
CA GLU A 106 -10.43 30.73 -46.78
C GLU A 106 -11.54 30.27 -47.73
N ARG A 107 -12.76 30.81 -47.53
CA ARG A 107 -13.86 30.62 -48.48
C ARG A 107 -13.81 31.74 -49.51
N PHE A 108 -13.37 31.42 -50.73
CA PHE A 108 -13.46 32.35 -51.85
C PHE A 108 -14.92 32.68 -52.13
N ALA A 109 -15.25 33.97 -52.16
CA ALA A 109 -16.56 34.44 -52.58
C ALA A 109 -16.71 34.21 -54.09
N MET A 110 -17.61 33.31 -54.49
CA MET A 110 -18.04 33.25 -55.89
C MET A 110 -18.80 34.52 -56.23
N ALA A 111 -18.22 35.39 -57.05
CA ALA A 111 -18.97 36.42 -57.75
C ALA A 111 -19.86 35.72 -58.78
N ARG A 112 -21.16 35.58 -58.47
CA ARG A 112 -22.13 35.12 -59.46
C ARG A 112 -22.16 36.15 -60.61
N PRO A 113 -22.04 35.72 -61.88
CA PRO A 113 -22.27 36.61 -63.01
C PRO A 113 -23.67 37.24 -62.86
N LYS A 114 -23.80 38.54 -63.15
CA LYS A 114 -25.12 39.17 -63.23
C LYS A 114 -25.88 38.51 -64.38
N ASP A 115 -27.13 38.10 -64.14
CA ASP A 115 -28.00 37.58 -65.19
C ASP A 115 -28.17 38.68 -66.27
N GLN A 116 -27.65 38.43 -67.47
CA GLN A 116 -27.68 39.35 -68.61
C GLN A 116 -28.91 39.13 -69.48
N TYR A 117 -30.10 39.04 -68.87
CA TYR A 117 -31.34 38.96 -69.63
C TYR A 117 -31.90 40.37 -69.85
N ASP A 118 -31.82 40.86 -71.08
CA ASP A 118 -32.46 42.10 -71.50
C ASP A 118 -33.77 41.78 -72.22
N LYS A 119 -34.90 42.14 -71.59
CA LYS A 119 -36.23 41.86 -72.13
C LYS A 119 -36.58 42.99 -73.10
N SER A 120 -36.89 42.66 -74.35
CA SER A 120 -37.36 43.66 -75.31
C SER A 120 -38.62 44.35 -74.78
N SER A 121 -38.59 45.69 -74.75
CA SER A 121 -39.73 46.53 -74.36
C SER A 121 -40.49 47.08 -75.56
N ASP A 122 -40.04 46.74 -76.77
CA ASP A 122 -40.61 47.25 -78.00
C ASP A 122 -42.06 46.77 -78.17
N PRO A 123 -42.99 47.67 -78.46
CA PRO A 123 -44.36 47.30 -78.76
C PRO A 123 -44.39 46.46 -80.05
N LEU A 124 -45.15 45.36 -80.02
CA LEU A 124 -45.47 44.60 -81.22
C LEU A 124 -46.42 45.43 -82.09
N GLU A 125 -45.91 45.99 -83.19
CA GLU A 125 -46.74 46.57 -84.24
C GLU A 125 -47.45 45.44 -85.02
N GLY A 126 -48.64 45.07 -84.55
CA GLY A 126 -49.46 44.00 -85.13
C GLY A 126 -50.77 44.52 -85.69
N THR A 127 -50.74 45.14 -86.87
CA THR A 127 -51.95 45.42 -87.65
C THR A 127 -52.00 44.52 -88.88
N THR A 128 -53.17 43.97 -89.19
CA THR A 128 -53.35 43.19 -90.42
C THR A 128 -53.75 44.12 -91.56
N ILE A 129 -53.35 43.79 -92.78
CA ILE A 129 -53.70 44.54 -93.99
C ILE A 129 -55.21 44.78 -94.05
N ASN A 130 -56.03 43.76 -93.80
CA ASN A 130 -57.49 43.90 -93.80
C ASN A 130 -57.99 44.97 -92.80
N ARG A 131 -57.40 45.06 -91.61
CA ARG A 131 -57.78 46.06 -90.59
C ARG A 131 -57.39 47.47 -91.00
N GLU A 132 -56.29 47.62 -91.74
CA GLU A 132 -55.84 48.92 -92.23
C GLU A 132 -56.61 49.38 -93.47
N THR A 133 -56.87 48.46 -94.40
CA THR A 133 -57.49 48.75 -95.70
C THR A 133 -58.99 49.00 -95.58
N TYR A 134 -59.71 48.24 -94.75
CA TYR A 134 -61.16 48.33 -94.63
C TYR A 134 -61.59 49.08 -93.38
N LYS A 135 -61.28 50.38 -93.33
CA LYS A 135 -61.82 51.28 -92.30
C LYS A 135 -63.17 51.81 -92.79
N GLY A 136 -64.18 51.79 -91.92
CA GLY A 136 -65.50 52.33 -92.25
C GLY A 136 -65.40 53.81 -92.61
N GLY A 137 -65.95 54.19 -93.76
CA GLY A 137 -66.10 55.58 -94.18
C GLY A 137 -67.53 56.07 -93.99
N ALA A 138 -67.71 57.36 -93.71
CA ALA A 138 -69.03 57.99 -93.76
C ALA A 138 -69.41 58.25 -95.22
N GLY A 139 -70.50 57.65 -95.69
CA GLY A 139 -71.04 57.91 -97.02
C GLY A 139 -71.74 59.27 -97.12
N GLU A 140 -71.70 59.89 -98.29
CA GLU A 140 -72.42 61.15 -98.54
C GLU A 140 -73.94 60.92 -98.48
N ARG A 141 -74.66 61.86 -97.85
CA ARG A 141 -76.13 61.87 -97.85
C ARG A 141 -76.62 62.71 -99.02
N PHE A 142 -77.22 62.06 -100.01
CA PHE A 142 -77.90 62.76 -101.10
C PHE A 142 -79.20 63.39 -100.61
N ALA A 143 -79.44 64.64 -101.00
CA ALA A 143 -80.69 65.34 -100.73
C ALA A 143 -81.82 64.80 -101.63
N MET A 144 -83.03 64.65 -101.07
CA MET A 144 -84.22 64.35 -101.87
C MET A 144 -84.59 65.56 -102.73
N ALA A 145 -84.59 65.40 -104.05
CA ALA A 145 -85.21 66.35 -104.96
C ALA A 145 -86.74 66.18 -104.87
N ARG A 146 -87.45 67.17 -104.32
CA ARG A 146 -88.91 67.25 -104.45
C ARG A 146 -89.27 67.95 -105.75
N PRO A 147 -90.21 67.42 -106.55
CA PRO A 147 -90.75 68.15 -107.69
C PRO A 147 -91.30 69.52 -107.26
N LYS A 148 -91.11 70.55 -108.08
CA LYS A 148 -91.78 71.83 -107.87
C LYS A 148 -93.27 71.67 -108.22
N ASP A 149 -94.17 72.10 -107.35
CA ASP A 149 -95.60 72.14 -107.64
C ASP A 149 -95.84 73.08 -108.84
N GLN A 150 -96.29 72.52 -109.97
CA GLN A 150 -96.58 73.25 -111.22
C GLN A 150 -98.05 73.67 -111.31
N TYR A 151 -98.65 74.08 -110.20
CA TYR A 151 -100.02 74.58 -110.22
C TYR A 151 -100.00 76.10 -110.43
N ASP A 152 -100.12 76.51 -111.69
CA ASP A 152 -100.33 77.91 -112.06
C ASP A 152 -101.84 78.17 -112.14
N LYS A 153 -102.35 79.01 -111.24
CA LYS A 153 -103.77 79.40 -111.24
C LYS A 153 -103.96 80.42 -112.36
N SER A 154 -104.81 80.14 -113.34
CA SER A 154 -105.16 81.10 -114.39
C SER A 154 -105.63 82.42 -113.77
N SER A 155 -104.93 83.52 -114.06
CA SER A 155 -105.32 84.87 -113.67
C SER A 155 -106.32 85.51 -114.65
N ASP A 156 -106.74 84.76 -115.67
CA ASP A 156 -107.70 85.24 -116.65
C ASP A 156 -109.05 85.54 -115.95
N PRO A 157 -109.59 86.76 -116.10
CA PRO A 157 -110.91 87.08 -115.58
C PRO A 157 -111.94 86.23 -116.30
N LEU A 158 -112.84 85.61 -115.52
CA LEU A 158 -113.93 84.81 -116.05
C LEU A 158 -114.92 85.76 -116.76
N GLU A 159 -114.88 85.84 -118.08
CA GLU A 159 -115.87 86.63 -118.84
C GLU A 159 -117.23 85.91 -118.85
N GLY A 160 -118.04 86.19 -117.83
CA GLY A 160 -119.45 85.83 -117.79
C GLY A 160 -120.29 86.97 -118.33
N THR A 161 -120.76 86.87 -119.57
CA THR A 161 -121.88 87.71 -120.05
C THR A 161 -123.18 86.94 -119.87
N THR A 162 -124.12 87.53 -119.13
CA THR A 162 -125.52 87.07 -119.06
C THR A 162 -126.37 87.97 -119.95
N ILE A 163 -127.17 87.37 -120.83
CA ILE A 163 -128.07 88.08 -121.74
C ILE A 163 -129.26 88.66 -120.93
N ASN A 164 -129.45 90.00 -120.99
CA ASN A 164 -130.74 90.70 -121.07
C ASN A 164 -130.55 92.22 -121.21
#